data_AF-A0A3B8Y882-F1
#
_entry.id   AF-A0A3B8Y882-F1
#
_cell.length_a   1.000
_cell.length_b   1.000
_cell.length_c   1.000
_cell.angle_alpha   90.00
_cell.angle_beta   90.00
_cell.angle_gamma   90.00
#
_symmetry.space_group_name_H-M   'P 1'
#
loop_
_entity.id
_entity.type
_entity.pdbx_description
1 polymer ?
#
loop_
_entity_poly.entity_id
_entity_poly.type
_entity_poly.pdbx_seq_one_letter_code
_entity_poly.pdbx_strand_id
1 'polypeptide(L)'
;MKICNKIKSFFNRNSQALPPPEKVEPSNLEYENVLMILLEESVNGAIWGSLQGTLISHNIKMNQLAGWLENKGKEWQKQPDNYQELGERLRVLGRVATGRLGDVARRLGNQKSEVRSQKSEVILITVNLFIPQK
;
A
#
# COMPACT_ATOMS: atom_id res chain seq x y z
N MET A 1 -17.39 2.59 51.79
CA MET A 1 -16.10 1.99 51.38
C MET A 1 -15.29 3.02 50.61
N LYS A 2 -14.16 3.46 51.17
CA LYS A 2 -13.21 4.42 50.57
C LYS A 2 -12.11 3.62 49.87
N ILE A 3 -12.03 3.68 48.54
CA ILE A 3 -11.00 2.98 47.77
C ILE A 3 -10.51 3.90 46.64
N CYS A 4 -9.21 4.22 46.71
CA CYS A 4 -8.31 4.77 45.68
C CYS A 4 -8.35 6.28 45.33
N ASN A 5 -7.72 7.10 46.19
CA ASN A 5 -7.20 8.45 45.86
C ASN A 5 -5.65 8.50 45.92
N LYS A 6 -4.94 7.53 45.32
CA LYS A 6 -3.47 7.42 45.49
C LYS A 6 -2.68 7.16 44.21
N ILE A 7 -2.93 7.93 43.14
CA ILE A 7 -2.07 7.94 41.93
C ILE A 7 -1.78 9.37 41.42
N LYS A 8 -1.69 10.36 42.31
CA LYS A 8 -1.34 11.74 41.90
C LYS A 8 0.12 12.14 42.18
N SER A 9 0.98 11.22 42.60
CA SER A 9 2.31 11.56 43.16
C SER A 9 3.52 10.95 42.42
N PHE A 10 3.44 10.68 41.12
CA PHE A 10 4.63 10.24 40.36
C PHE A 10 5.05 11.17 39.21
N PHE A 11 4.28 12.21 38.89
CA PHE A 11 4.64 13.19 37.86
C PHE A 11 5.08 14.52 38.47
N ASN A 12 6.16 14.49 39.25
CA ASN A 12 6.95 15.70 39.46
C ASN A 12 8.43 15.34 39.53
N ARG A 13 9.00 15.05 38.36
CA ARG A 13 10.44 15.20 38.14
C ARG A 13 10.59 16.23 37.03
N ASN A 14 11.16 17.35 37.44
CA ASN A 14 11.73 18.42 36.64
C ASN A 14 12.29 17.87 35.31
N SER A 15 11.48 17.89 34.26
CA SER A 15 11.89 17.47 32.93
C SER A 15 12.23 18.75 32.20
N GLN A 16 13.52 19.08 32.11
CA GLN A 16 13.97 19.97 31.03
C GLN A 16 13.41 19.36 29.75
N ALA A 17 12.52 20.09 29.08
CA ALA A 17 11.95 19.65 27.83
C ALA A 17 13.11 19.51 26.83
N LEU A 18 13.57 18.28 26.63
CA LEU A 18 14.36 17.96 25.45
C LEU A 18 13.58 18.47 24.25
N PRO A 19 14.22 19.13 23.26
CA PRO A 19 13.52 19.46 22.02
C PRO A 19 12.84 18.19 21.52
N PRO A 20 11.56 18.26 21.09
CA PRO A 20 10.86 17.09 20.61
C PRO A 20 11.75 16.42 19.56
N PRO A 21 11.94 15.08 19.62
CA PRO A 21 12.81 14.39 18.68
C PRO A 21 12.40 14.80 17.27
N GLU A 22 13.36 15.28 16.49
CA GLU A 22 13.12 15.65 15.09
C GLU A 22 12.44 14.45 14.42
N LYS A 23 11.27 14.71 13.84
CA LYS A 23 10.50 13.67 13.19
C LYS A 23 11.18 13.35 11.86
N VAL A 24 12.09 12.39 11.89
CA VAL A 24 12.78 11.89 10.69
C VAL A 24 11.71 11.35 9.74
N GLU A 25 11.61 11.94 8.56
CA GLU A 25 10.71 11.41 7.53
C GLU A 25 11.30 10.12 6.95
N PRO A 26 10.49 9.07 6.73
CA PRO A 26 10.98 7.86 6.09
C PRO A 26 11.51 8.16 4.69
N SER A 27 12.63 7.53 4.35
CA SER A 27 13.25 7.52 3.03
C SER A 27 12.44 6.69 2.03
N ASN A 28 12.70 6.88 0.73
CA ASN A 28 12.08 6.06 -0.31
C ASN A 28 12.34 4.56 -0.13
N LEU A 29 13.54 4.19 0.33
CA LEU A 29 13.91 2.80 0.58
C LEU A 29 13.09 2.20 1.73
N GLU A 30 12.84 2.97 2.79
CA GLU A 30 12.01 2.50 3.91
C GLU A 30 10.55 2.29 3.49
N TYR A 31 9.98 3.20 2.69
CA TYR A 31 8.63 3.00 2.13
C TYR A 31 8.57 1.76 1.24
N GLU A 32 9.59 1.53 0.40
CA GLU A 32 9.65 0.37 -0.48
C GLU A 32 9.75 -0.93 0.31
N ASN A 33 10.66 -1.00 1.28
CA ASN A 33 10.82 -2.17 2.14
C ASN A 33 9.51 -2.51 2.87
N VAL A 34 8.86 -1.51 3.46
CA VAL A 34 7.59 -1.71 4.15
C VAL A 34 6.50 -2.14 3.17
N LEU A 35 6.42 -1.55 1.97
CA LEU A 35 5.49 -2.02 0.95
C LEU A 35 5.72 -3.50 0.63
N MET A 36 6.98 -3.92 0.42
CA MET A 36 7.29 -5.31 0.06
C MET A 36 6.85 -6.29 1.15
N ILE A 37 7.07 -5.96 2.43
CA ILE A 37 6.56 -6.75 3.56
C ILE A 37 5.04 -6.83 3.53
N LEU A 38 4.35 -5.69 3.37
CA LEU A 38 2.88 -5.67 3.34
C LEU A 38 2.30 -6.48 2.18
N LEU A 39 2.95 -6.44 1.01
CA LEU A 39 2.56 -7.24 -0.15
C LEU A 39 2.71 -8.74 0.15
N GLU A 40 3.85 -9.16 0.68
CA GLU A 40 4.11 -10.55 1.05
C GLU A 40 3.12 -11.05 2.11
N GLU A 41 2.97 -10.32 3.21
CA GLU A 41 2.04 -10.67 4.29
C GLU A 41 0.59 -10.74 3.78
N SER A 42 0.17 -9.80 2.93
CA SER A 42 -1.19 -9.81 2.36
C SER A 42 -1.46 -11.04 1.48
N VAL A 43 -0.48 -11.47 0.69
CA VAL A 43 -0.59 -12.69 -0.14
C VAL A 43 -0.61 -13.94 0.72
N ASN A 44 0.10 -13.92 1.85
CA ASN A 44 0.10 -15.00 2.85
C ASN A 44 -1.15 -14.99 3.75
N GLY A 45 -2.15 -14.16 3.45
CA GLY A 45 -3.44 -14.15 4.13
C GLY A 45 -3.46 -13.35 5.44
N ALA A 46 -2.49 -12.46 5.66
CA ALA A 46 -2.51 -11.57 6.81
C ALA A 46 -3.75 -10.67 6.79
N ILE A 47 -4.34 -10.46 7.97
CA ILE A 47 -5.46 -9.54 8.15
C ILE A 47 -4.97 -8.10 8.32
N TRP A 48 -5.86 -7.13 8.12
CA TRP A 48 -5.53 -5.71 8.20
C TRP A 48 -4.84 -5.30 9.52
N GLY A 49 -5.28 -5.85 10.66
CA GLY A 49 -4.66 -5.54 11.95
C GLY A 49 -3.17 -5.92 12.04
N SER A 50 -2.76 -7.01 11.38
CA SER A 50 -1.33 -7.40 11.30
C SER A 50 -0.54 -6.41 10.46
N LEU A 51 -1.08 -6.05 9.29
CA LEU A 51 -0.48 -5.07 8.39
C LEU A 51 -0.34 -3.69 9.04
N GLN A 52 -1.30 -3.29 9.88
CA GLN A 52 -1.20 -2.09 10.70
C GLN A 52 -0.08 -2.17 11.73
N GLY A 53 0.14 -3.34 12.33
CA GLY A 53 1.28 -3.60 13.21
C GLY A 53 2.62 -3.37 12.51
N THR A 54 2.76 -3.84 11.27
CA THR A 54 3.94 -3.63 10.43
C THR A 54 4.18 -2.15 10.13
N LEU A 55 3.14 -1.38 9.83
CA LEU A 55 3.25 0.07 9.65
C LEU A 55 3.72 0.78 10.93
N ILE A 56 3.19 0.39 12.09
CA ILE A 56 3.53 0.97 13.39
C ILE A 56 4.98 0.67 13.76
N SER A 57 5.44 -0.58 13.58
CA SER A 57 6.81 -0.99 13.94
C SER A 57 7.87 -0.24 13.13
N HIS A 58 7.54 0.18 11.91
CA HIS A 58 8.42 0.97 11.05
C HIS A 58 8.17 2.48 11.15
N ASN A 59 7.30 2.94 12.06
CA ASN A 59 6.93 4.36 12.21
C ASN A 59 6.42 5.01 10.91
N ILE A 60 5.75 4.23 10.04
CA ILE A 60 5.19 4.70 8.78
C ILE A 60 3.68 4.91 8.91
N LYS A 61 3.20 6.12 8.61
CA LYS A 61 1.76 6.36 8.55
C LYS A 61 1.18 5.83 7.24
N MET A 62 0.01 5.21 7.33
CA MET A 62 -0.75 4.72 6.18
C MET A 62 -0.89 5.76 5.05
N ASN A 63 -1.22 7.01 5.39
CA ASN A 63 -1.38 8.07 4.40
C ASN A 63 -0.06 8.50 3.74
N GLN A 64 1.07 8.37 4.44
CA GLN A 64 2.39 8.65 3.86
C GLN A 64 2.75 7.56 2.85
N LEU A 65 2.60 6.28 3.24
CA LEU A 65 2.84 5.17 2.32
C LEU A 65 1.91 5.22 1.10
N ALA A 66 0.64 5.56 1.30
CA ALA A 66 -0.31 5.70 0.19
C ALA A 66 0.09 6.82 -0.78
N GLY A 67 0.55 7.98 -0.27
CA GLY A 67 1.03 9.08 -1.09
C GLY A 67 2.32 8.74 -1.85
N TRP A 68 3.24 8.06 -1.18
CA TRP A 68 4.45 7.55 -1.82
C TRP A 68 4.12 6.53 -2.93
N LEU A 69 3.25 5.56 -2.64
CA LEU A 69 2.81 4.52 -3.58
C LEU A 69 2.11 5.13 -4.80
N GLU A 70 1.30 6.17 -4.63
CA GLU A 70 0.64 6.89 -5.72
C GLU A 70 1.65 7.58 -6.66
N ASN A 71 2.74 8.12 -6.11
CA ASN A 71 3.82 8.70 -6.91
C ASN A 71 4.64 7.62 -7.61
N LYS A 72 5.03 6.56 -6.88
CA LYS A 72 5.82 5.45 -7.42
C LYS A 72 5.06 4.69 -8.51
N GLY A 73 3.75 4.54 -8.37
CA GLY A 73 2.87 3.92 -9.36
C GLY A 73 2.90 4.60 -10.72
N LYS A 74 3.18 5.91 -10.81
CA LYS A 74 3.35 6.63 -12.08
C LYS A 74 4.60 6.16 -12.85
N GLU A 75 5.65 5.74 -12.14
CA GLU A 75 6.85 5.16 -12.76
C GLU A 75 6.55 3.76 -13.28
N TRP A 76 5.86 2.93 -12.48
CA TRP A 76 5.51 1.56 -12.87
C TRP A 76 4.57 1.50 -14.07
N GLN A 77 3.67 2.47 -14.21
CA GLN A 77 2.80 2.61 -15.37
C GLN A 77 3.57 2.79 -16.69
N LYS A 78 4.80 3.32 -16.66
CA LYS A 78 5.62 3.51 -17.87
C LYS A 78 6.26 2.21 -18.36
N GLN A 79 6.34 1.17 -17.52
CA GLN A 79 6.94 -0.12 -17.86
C GLN A 79 6.02 -1.28 -17.46
N PRO A 80 4.81 -1.35 -18.04
CA PRO A 80 3.74 -2.20 -17.54
C PRO A 80 4.10 -3.70 -17.53
N ASP A 81 4.87 -4.19 -18.50
CA ASP A 81 5.21 -5.61 -18.61
C ASP A 81 6.10 -6.10 -17.45
N ASN A 82 6.95 -5.22 -16.92
CA ASN A 82 7.87 -5.53 -15.82
C ASN A 82 7.16 -5.67 -14.46
N TYR A 83 5.91 -5.22 -14.33
CA TYR A 83 5.22 -5.09 -13.04
C TYR A 83 3.93 -5.91 -12.94
N GLN A 84 3.79 -7.00 -13.72
CA GLN A 84 2.60 -7.85 -13.66
C GLN A 84 2.39 -8.49 -12.30
N GLU A 85 3.40 -9.14 -11.76
CA GLU A 85 3.32 -9.77 -10.44
C GLU A 85 3.01 -8.74 -9.35
N LEU A 86 3.67 -7.58 -9.41
CA LEU A 86 3.44 -6.48 -8.48
C LEU A 86 1.98 -6.00 -8.49
N GLY A 87 1.37 -5.91 -9.68
CA GLY A 87 -0.04 -5.52 -9.83
C GLY A 87 -1.00 -6.48 -9.12
N GLU A 88 -0.77 -7.79 -9.21
CA GLU A 88 -1.61 -8.78 -8.52
C GLU A 88 -1.43 -8.73 -7.01
N ARG A 89 -0.19 -8.57 -6.53
CA ARG A 89 0.05 -8.38 -5.08
C ARG A 89 -0.60 -7.09 -4.56
N LEU A 90 -0.57 -6.01 -5.33
CA LEU A 90 -1.25 -4.75 -5.00
C LEU A 90 -2.78 -4.90 -4.97
N ARG A 91 -3.37 -5.75 -5.82
CA ARG A 91 -4.81 -6.09 -5.74
C ARG A 91 -5.15 -6.84 -4.47
N VAL A 92 -4.30 -7.78 -4.04
CA VAL A 92 -4.48 -8.50 -2.78
C VAL A 92 -4.39 -7.52 -1.62
N LEU A 93 -3.33 -6.71 -1.55
CA LEU A 93 -3.18 -5.68 -0.53
C LEU A 93 -4.37 -4.71 -0.53
N GLY A 94 -4.85 -4.28 -1.70
CA GLY A 94 -5.99 -3.38 -1.83
C GLY A 94 -7.35 -3.98 -1.40
N ARG A 95 -7.46 -5.31 -1.30
CA ARG A 95 -8.65 -5.99 -0.76
C ARG A 95 -8.62 -6.10 0.76
N VAL A 96 -7.42 -6.25 1.33
CA VAL A 96 -7.22 -6.41 2.78
C VAL A 96 -7.09 -5.06 3.48
N ALA A 97 -6.37 -4.13 2.87
CA ALA A 97 -6.11 -2.81 3.43
C ALA A 97 -7.34 -1.90 3.36
N THR A 98 -7.45 -1.02 4.34
CA THR A 98 -8.56 -0.06 4.43
C THR A 98 -8.08 1.37 4.16
N GLY A 99 -9.04 2.26 3.95
CA GLY A 99 -8.77 3.67 3.70
C GLY A 99 -7.91 3.90 2.44
N ARG A 100 -7.19 5.03 2.44
CA ARG A 100 -6.47 5.50 1.25
C ARG A 100 -5.43 4.50 0.72
N LEU A 101 -4.75 3.76 1.58
CA LEU A 101 -3.75 2.79 1.14
C LEU A 101 -4.39 1.65 0.34
N GLY A 102 -5.51 1.12 0.82
CA GLY A 102 -6.26 0.08 0.11
C GLY A 102 -6.77 0.57 -1.25
N ASP A 103 -7.33 1.79 -1.29
CA ASP A 103 -7.83 2.39 -2.52
C ASP A 103 -6.74 2.59 -3.57
N VAL A 104 -5.59 3.15 -3.17
CA VAL A 104 -4.45 3.37 -4.08
C VAL A 104 -3.90 2.04 -4.57
N ALA A 105 -3.69 1.06 -3.69
CA ALA A 105 -3.18 -0.26 -4.06
C ALA A 105 -4.10 -0.98 -5.04
N ARG A 106 -5.41 -1.01 -4.75
CA ARG A 106 -6.41 -1.61 -5.64
C ARG A 106 -6.44 -0.92 -7.00
N ARG A 107 -6.43 0.41 -7.03
CA ARG A 107 -6.44 1.18 -8.29
C ARG A 107 -5.20 0.90 -9.13
N LEU A 108 -4.01 0.94 -8.54
CA LEU A 108 -2.76 0.66 -9.25
C LEU A 108 -2.70 -0.80 -9.74
N GLY A 109 -3.12 -1.75 -8.91
CA GLY A 109 -3.22 -3.15 -9.32
C GLY A 109 -4.23 -3.39 -10.45
N ASN A 110 -5.31 -2.59 -10.49
CA ASN A 110 -6.37 -2.71 -11.50
C ASN A 110 -6.08 -2.06 -12.85
N GLN A 111 -5.15 -1.11 -12.94
CA GLN A 111 -4.89 -0.40 -14.20
C GLN A 111 -4.39 -1.30 -15.35
N LYS A 112 -4.03 -2.57 -15.07
CA LYS A 112 -3.72 -3.60 -16.08
C LYS A 112 -4.93 -4.24 -16.75
N SER A 113 -6.09 -4.35 -16.08
CA SER A 113 -7.24 -5.09 -16.65
C SER A 113 -7.92 -4.35 -17.81
N GLU A 114 -7.88 -3.03 -17.80
CA GLU A 114 -8.49 -2.21 -18.87
C GLU A 114 -7.77 -2.40 -20.22
N VAL A 115 -6.44 -2.41 -20.21
CA VAL A 115 -5.61 -2.43 -21.43
C VAL A 115 -5.71 -3.79 -22.15
N ARG A 116 -5.84 -4.89 -21.39
CA ARG A 116 -6.04 -6.23 -21.97
C ARG A 116 -7.42 -6.39 -22.61
N SER A 117 -8.44 -5.72 -22.07
CA SER A 117 -9.79 -5.82 -22.61
C SER A 117 -9.89 -5.22 -24.01
N GLN A 118 -9.20 -4.11 -24.28
CA GLN A 118 -9.16 -3.50 -25.62
C GLN A 118 -8.27 -4.28 -26.60
N LYS A 119 -7.11 -4.79 -26.16
CA LYS A 119 -6.17 -5.51 -27.05
C LYS A 119 -6.73 -6.84 -27.56
N SER A 120 -7.60 -7.49 -26.78
CA SER A 120 -8.23 -8.77 -27.15
C SER A 120 -9.34 -8.59 -28.20
N GLU A 121 -10.05 -7.46 -28.16
CA GLU A 121 -11.16 -7.16 -29.07
C GLU A 121 -10.66 -6.79 -30.49
N VAL A 122 -9.55 -6.05 -30.57
CA VAL A 122 -8.92 -5.70 -31.86
C VAL A 122 -8.41 -6.94 -32.60
N ILE A 123 -7.91 -7.95 -31.88
CA ILE A 123 -7.46 -9.21 -32.49
C ILE A 123 -8.66 -9.99 -33.06
N LEU A 124 -9.78 -10.05 -32.33
CA LEU A 124 -10.99 -10.72 -32.83
C LEU A 124 -11.57 -10.05 -34.09
N ILE A 125 -11.57 -8.70 -34.15
CA ILE A 125 -12.00 -7.97 -35.34
C ILE A 125 -11.06 -8.22 -36.52
N THR A 126 -9.74 -8.22 -36.28
CA THR A 126 -8.74 -8.41 -37.34
C THR A 126 -8.79 -9.83 -37.93
N VAL A 127 -8.98 -10.85 -37.08
CA VAL A 127 -9.10 -12.24 -37.54
C VAL A 127 -10.40 -12.45 -38.34
N ASN A 128 -11.52 -11.85 -37.92
CA ASN A 128 -12.79 -11.95 -38.65
C ASN A 128 -12.80 -11.20 -40.00
N LEU A 129 -11.95 -10.19 -40.19
CA LEU A 129 -11.81 -9.48 -41.47
C LEU A 129 -10.91 -10.21 -42.49
N PHE A 130 -10.14 -11.22 -42.06
CA PHE A 130 -9.21 -11.95 -42.92
C PHE A 130 -9.66 -13.38 -43.24
N ILE A 131 -10.87 -13.78 -42.83
CA ILE A 131 -11.50 -15.01 -43.32
C ILE A 131 -12.28 -14.64 -44.59
N PRO A 132 -11.79 -14.99 -45.80
CA PRO A 132 -12.60 -14.82 -47.00
C PRO A 132 -13.87 -15.66 -46.85
N GLN A 133 -15.02 -15.01 -46.84
CA GLN A 133 -16.31 -15.69 -46.94
C GLN A 133 -16.46 -16.18 -48.39
N LYS A 134 -16.03 -17.43 -48.61
CA LYS A 134 -16.14 -18.22 -49.85
C LYS A 134 -15.30 -17.79 -51.05
#